data_AF-A0A9E2EUX8-F1
#
_entry.id   AF-A0A9E2EUX8-F1
#
_cell.length_a   1.000
_cell.length_b   1.000
_cell.length_c   1.000
_cell.angle_alpha   90.00
_cell.angle_beta   90.00
_cell.angle_gamma   90.00
#
_symmetry.space_group_name_H-M   'P 1'
#
loop_
_entity.id
_entity.type
_entity.pdbx_description
1 polymer ?
#
loop_
_entity_poly.entity_id
_entity_poly.type
_entity_poly.pdbx_seq_one_letter_code
_entity_poly.pdbx_strand_id
1 'polypeptide(L)'
;MLHKSRTLSQLPVATLLAGILLLSGCASLQQGSMGTGSAQEYARSGDHVAASRAYLDLAVNAEGAQRQRYLIFAAGELYLANDLVDAERVLEEAGNNIA
;
A
#
# COMPACT_ATOMS: atom_id res chain seq x y z
N MET A 1 13.94 -57.20 -32.68
CA MET A 1 14.16 -55.92 -33.38
C MET A 1 12.98 -55.00 -33.08
N LEU A 2 13.13 -54.07 -32.14
CA LEU A 2 12.13 -53.04 -31.81
C LEU A 2 12.75 -51.67 -32.01
N HIS A 3 12.22 -50.89 -32.94
CA HIS A 3 12.41 -49.44 -33.01
C HIS A 3 11.06 -48.82 -33.35
N LYS A 4 10.43 -48.16 -32.37
CA LYS A 4 9.37 -47.19 -32.65
C LYS A 4 9.48 -46.01 -31.68
N SER A 5 10.11 -44.99 -32.22
CA SER A 5 10.17 -43.59 -31.83
C SER A 5 8.92 -43.05 -31.13
N ARG A 6 9.11 -42.40 -29.97
CA ARG A 6 8.28 -41.28 -29.51
C ARG A 6 9.15 -40.25 -28.80
N THR A 7 9.55 -39.24 -29.57
CA THR A 7 10.03 -37.95 -29.09
C THR A 7 8.96 -37.33 -28.18
N LEU A 8 9.23 -37.28 -26.89
CA LEU A 8 8.45 -36.50 -25.94
C LEU A 8 8.78 -35.02 -26.17
N SER A 9 7.81 -34.29 -26.73
CA SER A 9 7.84 -32.84 -26.87
C SER A 9 8.25 -32.19 -25.56
N GLN A 10 9.38 -31.50 -25.59
CA GLN A 10 9.82 -30.55 -24.57
C GLN A 10 8.81 -29.40 -24.54
N LEU A 11 7.89 -29.44 -23.58
CA LEU A 11 7.06 -28.30 -23.23
C LEU A 11 7.96 -27.24 -22.56
N PRO A 12 7.88 -25.97 -22.95
CA PRO A 12 8.82 -24.95 -22.52
C PRO A 12 8.59 -24.59 -21.06
N VAL A 13 9.52 -24.97 -20.19
CA VAL A 13 9.63 -24.49 -18.79
C VAL A 13 9.70 -22.95 -18.71
N ALA A 14 10.03 -22.29 -19.83
CA ALA A 14 10.17 -20.85 -19.95
C ALA A 14 8.86 -20.05 -19.70
N THR A 15 7.68 -20.63 -19.90
CA THR A 15 6.42 -19.91 -19.66
C THR A 15 5.99 -19.86 -18.20
N LEU A 16 6.53 -20.71 -17.31
CA LEU A 16 6.18 -20.68 -15.89
C LEU A 16 6.89 -19.54 -15.12
N LEU A 17 8.10 -19.14 -15.54
CA LEU A 17 8.86 -18.09 -14.85
C LEU A 17 8.30 -16.68 -15.09
N ALA A 18 7.64 -16.43 -16.22
CA ALA A 18 7.09 -15.10 -16.55
C ALA A 18 5.88 -14.71 -15.69
N GLY A 19 5.14 -15.69 -15.15
CA GLY A 19 3.99 -15.42 -14.29
C GLY A 19 4.37 -14.88 -12.91
N ILE A 20 5.46 -15.38 -12.33
CA ILE A 20 5.86 -15.06 -10.94
C ILE A 20 6.28 -13.58 -10.80
N LEU A 21 6.88 -13.00 -11.84
CA LEU A 21 7.32 -11.60 -11.85
C LEU A 21 6.17 -10.58 -11.95
N LEU A 22 4.98 -11.00 -12.38
CA LEU A 22 3.80 -10.14 -12.48
C LEU A 22 2.96 -10.11 -11.18
N LEU A 23 3.19 -11.04 -10.25
CA LEU A 23 2.48 -11.11 -8.96
C LEU A 23 3.20 -10.35 -7.83
N SER A 24 4.48 -10.03 -7.98
CA SER A 24 5.26 -9.27 -6.99
C SER A 24 4.86 -7.79 -6.90
N GLY A 25 4.16 -7.24 -7.92
CA GLY A 25 3.65 -5.86 -7.90
C GLY A 25 2.36 -5.66 -7.11
N CYS A 26 1.64 -6.73 -6.77
CA CYS A 26 0.34 -6.63 -6.06
C CYS A 26 0.45 -6.96 -4.55
N ALA A 27 1.57 -7.52 -4.11
CA ALA A 27 1.81 -7.87 -2.70
C ALA A 27 2.13 -6.64 -1.82
N SER A 28 2.45 -5.49 -2.41
CA SER A 28 2.88 -4.28 -1.69
C SER A 28 1.73 -3.53 -0.99
N LEU A 29 0.48 -3.92 -1.22
CA LEU A 29 -0.69 -3.26 -0.62
C LEU A 29 -1.04 -3.77 0.79
N GLN A 30 -0.43 -4.87 1.24
CA GLN A 30 -0.82 -5.54 2.49
C GLN A 30 0.14 -5.32 3.66
N GLN A 31 1.07 -4.37 3.53
CA GLN A 31 2.08 -4.07 4.54
C GLN A 31 1.60 -2.94 5.47
N GLY A 32 0.45 -3.15 6.13
CA GLY A 32 -0.18 -2.22 7.05
C GLY A 32 -0.52 -2.83 8.41
N SER A 33 0.32 -3.72 8.96
CA SER A 33 -0.09 -4.58 10.08
C SER A 33 0.68 -4.42 11.40
N MET A 34 1.51 -3.40 11.60
CA MET A 34 2.21 -3.27 12.90
C MET A 34 2.12 -1.91 13.62
N GLY A 35 1.37 -0.94 13.10
CA GLY A 35 1.23 0.38 13.77
C GLY A 35 -0.11 1.09 13.59
N THR A 36 -0.99 0.67 12.67
CA THR A 36 -2.23 1.41 12.34
C THR A 36 -3.43 1.04 13.22
N GLY A 37 -3.26 0.17 14.22
CA GLY A 37 -4.38 -0.39 14.98
C GLY A 37 -5.29 0.68 15.60
N SER A 38 -4.69 1.67 16.27
CA SER A 38 -5.41 2.79 16.88
C SER A 38 -6.02 3.74 15.84
N ALA A 39 -5.27 4.10 14.78
CA ALA A 39 -5.76 4.98 13.73
C ALA A 39 -6.99 4.40 13.02
N GLN A 40 -6.97 3.10 12.71
CA GLN A 40 -8.10 2.40 12.09
C GLN A 40 -9.27 2.22 13.04
N GLU A 41 -9.02 2.08 14.34
CA GLU A 41 -10.09 2.01 15.33
C GLU A 41 -10.86 3.34 15.42
N TYR A 42 -10.14 4.47 15.49
CA TYR A 42 -10.75 5.80 15.45
C TYR A 42 -11.50 6.06 14.14
N ALA A 43 -10.93 5.66 13.00
CA ALA A 43 -11.59 5.80 11.70
C ALA A 43 -12.91 5.01 11.66
N ARG A 44 -12.92 3.78 12.19
CA ARG A 44 -14.12 2.93 12.26
C ARG A 44 -15.16 3.44 13.26
N SER A 45 -14.75 4.12 14.33
CA SER A 45 -15.67 4.73 15.29
C SER A 45 -16.25 6.07 14.81
N GLY A 46 -15.73 6.62 13.71
CA GLY A 46 -16.10 7.94 13.19
C GLY A 46 -15.37 9.10 13.87
N ASP A 47 -14.41 8.83 14.75
CA ASP A 47 -13.53 9.85 15.32
C ASP A 47 -12.41 10.19 14.33
N HIS A 48 -12.80 10.86 13.24
CA HIS A 48 -11.91 11.17 12.13
C HIS A 48 -10.77 12.12 12.54
N VAL A 49 -11.00 13.01 13.52
CA VAL A 49 -9.94 13.88 14.05
C VAL A 49 -8.87 13.06 14.79
N ALA A 50 -9.27 12.12 15.65
CA ALA A 50 -8.32 11.24 16.33
C ALA A 50 -7.62 10.28 15.35
N ALA A 51 -8.34 9.77 14.35
CA ALA A 51 -7.78 8.92 13.30
C ALA A 51 -6.69 9.66 12.51
N SER A 52 -6.95 10.89 12.11
CA SER A 52 -5.97 11.72 11.41
C SER A 52 -4.69 11.90 12.23
N ARG A 53 -4.82 12.29 13.51
CA ARG A 53 -3.68 12.47 14.42
C ARG A 53 -2.85 11.20 14.54
N ALA A 54 -3.51 10.05 14.69
CA ALA A 54 -2.82 8.77 14.79
C ALA A 54 -2.06 8.42 13.50
N TYR A 55 -2.61 8.74 12.32
CA TYR A 55 -1.87 8.58 11.06
C TYR A 55 -0.71 9.56 10.93
N LEU A 56 -0.82 10.80 11.40
CA LEU A 56 0.30 11.76 11.42
C LEU A 56 1.43 11.28 12.32
N ASP A 57 1.13 10.73 13.51
CA ASP A 57 2.14 10.13 14.39
C ASP A 57 2.87 8.96 13.74
N LEU A 58 2.16 8.14 12.96
CA LEU A 58 2.78 7.08 12.17
C LEU A 58 3.64 7.63 11.03
N ALA A 59 3.24 8.74 10.40
CA ALA A 59 4.02 9.41 9.36
C ALA A 59 5.35 9.97 9.89
N VAL A 60 5.38 10.51 11.12
CA VAL A 60 6.61 11.02 11.76
C VAL A 60 7.69 9.94 11.86
N ASN A 61 7.30 8.70 12.11
CA ASN A 61 8.21 7.57 12.31
C ASN A 61 8.44 6.73 11.04
N ALA A 62 7.88 7.15 9.90
CA ALA A 62 7.95 6.43 8.64
C ALA A 62 8.77 7.20 7.60
N GLU A 63 9.21 6.48 6.56
CA GLU A 63 9.97 7.06 5.45
C GLU A 63 9.37 6.70 4.09
N GLY A 64 9.76 7.46 3.07
CA GLY A 64 9.41 7.24 1.67
C GLY A 64 7.91 7.00 1.45
N ALA A 65 7.59 5.93 0.71
CA ALA A 65 6.22 5.60 0.34
C ALA A 65 5.32 5.28 1.56
N GLN A 66 5.89 4.82 2.67
CA GLN A 66 5.09 4.53 3.87
C GLN A 66 4.66 5.82 4.56
N ARG A 67 5.58 6.78 4.69
CA ARG A 67 5.29 8.13 5.18
C ARG A 67 4.19 8.78 4.35
N GLN A 68 4.32 8.74 3.02
CA GLN A 68 3.31 9.29 2.10
C GLN A 68 1.95 8.64 2.28
N ARG A 69 1.88 7.31 2.40
CA ARG A 69 0.61 6.61 2.66
C ARG A 69 -0.06 7.10 3.94
N TYR A 70 0.70 7.28 5.01
CA TYR A 70 0.15 7.78 6.27
C TYR A 70 -0.32 9.24 6.18
N LEU A 71 0.41 10.10 5.47
CA LEU A 71 -0.06 11.47 5.20
C LEU A 71 -1.35 11.48 4.39
N ILE A 72 -1.47 10.62 3.37
CA ILE A 72 -2.70 10.51 2.57
C ILE A 72 -3.87 10.02 3.43
N PHE A 73 -3.66 9.04 4.31
CA PHE A 73 -4.70 8.60 5.23
C PHE A 73 -5.09 9.70 6.23
N ALA A 74 -4.11 10.43 6.79
CA ALA A 74 -4.38 11.54 7.69
C ALA A 74 -5.22 12.65 7.04
N ALA A 75 -4.89 13.01 5.79
CA ALA A 75 -5.67 13.97 5.01
C ALA A 75 -7.08 13.47 4.70
N GLY A 76 -7.24 12.19 4.37
CA GLY A 76 -8.54 11.58 4.13
C GLY A 76 -9.46 11.66 5.36
N GLU A 77 -8.91 11.40 6.54
CA GLU A 77 -9.65 11.54 7.80
C GLU A 77 -9.99 13.02 8.10
N LEU A 78 -9.10 13.97 7.82
CA LEU A 78 -9.42 15.41 7.97
C LEU A 78 -10.55 15.84 7.03
N TYR A 79 -10.58 15.33 5.81
CA TYR A 79 -11.69 15.55 4.88
C TYR A 79 -13.02 15.03 5.43
N LEU A 80 -13.02 13.81 6.01
CA LEU A 80 -14.21 13.24 6.66
C LEU A 80 -14.63 14.03 7.92
N ALA A 81 -13.69 14.67 8.60
CA ALA A 81 -13.94 15.59 9.70
C ALA A 81 -14.39 17.00 9.25
N ASN A 82 -14.49 17.26 7.94
CA ASN A 82 -14.76 18.56 7.34
C ASN A 82 -13.70 19.64 7.66
N ASP A 83 -12.47 19.22 7.96
CA ASP A 83 -11.30 20.09 8.13
C ASP A 83 -10.50 20.16 6.82
N LEU A 84 -11.06 20.88 5.84
CA LEU A 84 -10.52 20.92 4.49
C LEU A 84 -9.17 21.64 4.41
N VAL A 85 -8.96 22.65 5.27
CA VAL A 85 -7.73 23.44 5.29
C VAL A 85 -6.55 22.58 5.71
N ASP A 86 -6.68 21.83 6.81
CA ASP A 86 -5.61 20.93 7.23
C ASP A 86 -5.47 19.72 6.30
N ALA A 87 -6.56 19.23 5.70
CA ALA A 87 -6.48 18.17 4.69
C ALA A 87 -5.61 18.58 3.48
N GLU A 88 -5.84 19.78 2.94
CA GLU A 88 -5.06 20.34 1.82
C GLU A 88 -3.58 20.48 2.19
N ARG A 89 -3.30 21.07 3.35
CA ARG A 89 -1.92 21.22 3.86
C ARG A 89 -1.18 19.88 3.97
N VAL A 90 -1.85 18.84 4.46
CA VAL A 90 -1.25 17.51 4.59
C VAL A 90 -1.04 16.84 3.22
N LEU A 91 -1.93 17.07 2.24
CA LEU A 91 -1.75 16.58 0.87
C LEU A 91 -0.59 17.26 0.13
N GLU A 92 -0.41 18.56 0.33
CA GLU A 92 0.77 19.28 -0.20
C GLU A 92 2.06 18.68 0.36
N GLU A 93 2.11 18.39 1.66
CA GLU A 93 3.24 17.73 2.30
C GLU A 93 3.50 16.33 1.73
N ALA A 94 2.44 15.56 1.44
CA ALA A 94 2.57 14.25 0.81
C ALA A 94 3.17 14.36 -0.61
N GLY A 95 2.74 15.36 -1.39
CA GLY A 95 3.18 15.60 -2.76
C GLY A 95 4.63 16.08 -2.88
N ASN A 96 5.11 16.86 -1.92
CA ASN A 96 6.50 17.38 -1.90
C ASN A 96 7.58 16.29 -1.76
N ASN A 97 7.21 15.04 -1.46
CA ASN A 97 8.13 13.90 -1.37
C ASN A 97 8.23 13.10 -2.70
N ILE A 98 7.60 13.56 -3.79
CA ILE A 98 7.61 12.92 -5.12
C ILE A 98 8.43 13.74 -6.16
N ALA A 99 8.62 15.04 -5.93
CA ALA A 99 9.36 15.95 -6.80
C ALA A 99 10.86 15.99 -6.48
#